data_AF-B6U6N9-F1
#
_entry.id   AF-B6U6N9-F1
#
_cell.length_a   1.000
_cell.length_b   1.000
_cell.length_c   1.000
_cell.angle_alpha   90.00
_cell.angle_beta   90.00
_cell.angle_gamma   90.00
#
_symmetry.space_group_name_H-M   'P 1'
#
loop_
_entity.id
_entity.type
_entity.pdbx_description
1 polymer ?
#
loop_
_entity_poly.entity_id
_entity_poly.type
_entity_poly.pdbx_seq_one_letter_code
_entity_poly.pdbx_strand_id
1 'polypeptide(L)' 'MGKTRGMGAGRKLKTHRRNQRWADKAYKKSHLGNEWKKPFTEGC' A
#
# COMPACT_ATOMS: atom_id res chain seq x y z
N MET A 1 -4.78 11.92 15.93
CA MET A 1 -4.97 11.21 17.22
C MET A 1 -5.71 9.91 16.92
N GLY A 2 -5.21 8.73 17.31
CA GLY A 2 -5.90 7.45 17.02
C GLY A 2 -5.05 6.18 16.96
N LYS A 3 -3.72 6.26 17.13
CA LYS A 3 -2.83 5.09 17.16
C LYS A 3 -2.58 4.64 18.60
N THR A 4 -2.61 3.33 18.84
CA THR A 4 -2.32 2.73 20.15
C THR A 4 -0.86 2.94 20.54
N ARG A 5 -0.61 3.29 21.82
CA ARG A 5 0.72 3.61 22.36
C ARG A 5 1.24 2.63 23.41
N GLY A 6 0.50 1.56 23.71
CA GLY A 6 0.91 0.55 24.69
C GLY A 6 2.06 -0.32 24.18
N MET A 7 2.91 -0.80 25.08
CA MET A 7 4.10 -1.60 24.77
C MET A 7 3.77 -2.89 23.97
N GLY A 8 2.60 -3.50 24.18
CA GLY A 8 2.14 -4.69 23.46
C GLY A 8 1.48 -4.43 22.09
N ALA A 9 1.38 -3.18 21.62
CA ALA A 9 0.58 -2.84 20.44
C ALA A 9 1.32 -2.98 19.09
N GLY A 10 2.54 -3.53 19.07
CA GLY A 10 3.40 -3.59 17.89
C GLY A 10 2.75 -4.26 16.67
N ARG A 11 2.04 -5.38 16.86
CA ARG A 11 1.33 -6.09 15.78
C ARG A 11 0.29 -5.20 15.11
N LYS A 12 -0.53 -4.50 15.91
CA LYS A 12 -1.56 -3.59 15.42
C LYS A 12 -0.96 -2.44 14.61
N LEU A 13 0.14 -1.86 15.10
CA LEU A 13 0.86 -0.78 14.41
C LEU A 13 1.45 -1.23 13.07
N LYS A 14 2.00 -2.46 13.01
CA LYS A 14 2.55 -3.03 11.76
C LYS A 14 1.46 -3.23 10.71
N THR A 15 0.33 -3.85 11.08
CA THR A 15 -0.80 -4.05 10.15
C THR A 15 -1.39 -2.71 9.70
N HIS A 16 -1.59 -1.78 10.63
CA HIS A 16 -2.08 -0.44 10.30
C HIS A 16 -1.16 0.28 9.29
N ARG A 17 0.17 0.19 9.48
CA ARG A 17 1.13 0.76 8.51
C ARG A 17 1.02 0.11 7.14
N ARG A 18 0.88 -1.21 7.06
CA ARG A 18 0.74 -1.94 5.79
C ARG A 18 -0.49 -1.47 5.03
N ASN A 19 -1.63 -1.34 5.70
CA ASN A 19 -2.87 -0.89 5.08
C ASN A 19 -2.75 0.55 4.57
N GLN A 20 -2.16 1.45 5.37
CA GLN A 20 -1.95 2.85 4.96
C GLN A 20 -1.00 3.00 3.78
N ARG A 21 -0.01 2.10 3.59
CA ARG A 21 0.87 2.16 2.42
C ARG A 21 0.12 1.99 1.11
N TRP A 22 -0.98 1.24 1.06
CA TRP A 22 -1.77 1.06 -0.16
C TRP A 22 -2.53 2.31 -0.61
N ALA A 23 -2.72 3.30 0.27
CA ALA A 23 -3.28 4.59 -0.09
C ALA A 23 -2.26 5.46 -0.85
N ASP A 24 -0.95 5.19 -0.70
CA ASP A 24 0.09 5.88 -1.44
C ASP A 24 0.09 5.43 -2.91
N LYS A 25 -0.02 6.40 -3.83
CA LYS A 25 -0.11 6.16 -5.27
C LYS A 25 1.16 5.51 -5.83
N ALA A 26 2.34 5.93 -5.38
CA ALA A 26 3.62 5.40 -5.85
C ALA A 26 3.84 3.97 -5.32
N TYR A 27 3.51 3.73 -4.06
CA TYR A 27 3.53 2.39 -3.47
C TYR A 27 2.57 1.46 -4.21
N LYS A 28 1.34 1.91 -4.44
CA LYS A 28 0.31 1.16 -5.16
C LYS A 28 0.71 0.86 -6.61
N LYS A 29 1.27 1.83 -7.34
CA LYS A 29 1.72 1.65 -8.73
C LYS A 29 2.82 0.59 -8.85
N SER A 30 3.85 0.69 -8.01
CA SER A 30 4.99 -0.24 -8.02
C SER A 30 4.62 -1.66 -7.58
N HIS A 31 3.69 -1.82 -6.64
CA HIS A 31 3.35 -3.13 -6.05
C HIS A 31 2.17 -3.85 -6.69
N LEU A 32 1.41 -3.21 -7.60
CA LEU A 32 0.29 -3.85 -8.31
C LEU A 32 0.70 -4.57 -9.60
N GLY A 33 1.96 -4.48 -10.04
CA GLY A 33 2.41 -5.13 -11.28
C GLY A 33 1.68 -4.64 -12.54
N ASN A 34 1.02 -3.48 -12.48
CA ASN A 34 0.23 -2.93 -13.57
C ASN A 34 1.07 -2.43 -14.75
N GLU A 35 2.38 -2.26 -14.58
CA GLU A 35 3.27 -1.74 -15.63
C GLU A 35 3.54 -2.78 -16.73
N TRP A 36 3.44 -4.08 -16.43
CA TRP A 36 3.79 -5.16 -17.37
C TRP A 36 2.59 -6.03 -17.80
N LYS A 37 1.38 -5.68 -17.36
CA LYS A 37 0.15 -6.46 -17.60
C LYS A 37 -0.81 -5.83 -18.62
N LYS A 38 -0.38 -4.77 -19.31
CA LYS A 38 -1.18 -4.08 -20.35
C LYS A 38 -0.57 -4.33 -21.74
N PRO A 39 -0.99 -5.38 -22.45
CA PRO A 39 -0.44 -5.66 -23.78
C PRO A 39 -0.93 -4.70 -24.89
N PHE A 40 -1.95 -3.84 -24.69
CA PHE A 40 -2.55 -3.06 -25.80
C PHE A 40 -3.17 -1.69 -25.41
N THR A 41 -2.56 -0.86 -24.56
CA THR A 41 -3.16 0.45 -24.22
C THR A 41 -2.44 1.68 -24.79
N GLU A 42 -1.67 1.55 -25.86
CA GLU A 42 -1.13 2.67 -26.64
C GLU A 42 -1.25 2.33 -28.13
N GLY A 43 -2.41 2.63 -28.70
CA GLY A 43 -2.76 2.28 -30.08
C GLY A 43 -4.17 2.74 -30.47
N CYS A 44 -4.50 4.00 -30.16
CA CYS A 44 -5.43 4.90 -30.85
C CYS A 44 -5.41 6.24 -30.10
#